data_AF-M2TT41-F1
#
_entry.id   AF-M2TT41-F1
#
_cell.length_a   1.000
_cell.length_b   1.000
_cell.length_c   1.000
_cell.angle_alpha   90.00
_cell.angle_beta   90.00
_cell.angle_gamma   90.00
#
_symmetry.space_group_name_H-M   'P 1'
#
loop_
_entity.id
_entity.type
_entity.pdbx_description
1 polymer ?
#
loop_
_entity_poly.entity_id
_entity_poly.type
_entity_poly.pdbx_seq_one_letter_code
_entity_poly.pdbx_strand_id
1 'polypeptide(L)'
;MSGYTYNSGLIDSLLEQVSYLGSSTTLDHDEQLLHAADSTPGVSESFQHCEEPRINLMSVFQSNLTLAERIGQDLMAIFGTQRTPLKEEIAIEFPHRSDAFKCSSEEELAVTQLALIKDHVGINAEEVFSRWNADDATPNWNAGVIQPAVKIFMGWNRSFRTLFSMSQESFLRVVAWGELVRLMNQSWTMMQRQPGEKVMFSQLGQVHCRFFKAKAIYDKEKTDWKISRFEALGCDMIAAYLVTMTIEIGRNT
;
A
#
# COMPACT_ATOMS: atom_id res chain seq x y z
N MET A 1 28.45 9.95 -22.61
CA MET A 1 27.55 8.79 -22.68
C MET A 1 27.89 7.89 -21.51
N SER A 2 27.18 8.02 -20.40
CA SER A 2 27.32 7.13 -19.23
C SER A 2 26.16 6.16 -19.25
N GLY A 3 26.44 4.90 -19.57
CA GLY A 3 25.46 3.82 -19.49
C GLY A 3 25.37 3.36 -18.04
N TYR A 4 24.28 3.66 -17.37
CA TYR A 4 23.97 3.04 -16.08
C TYR A 4 23.41 1.65 -16.34
N THR A 5 24.22 0.63 -16.09
CA THR A 5 23.77 -0.76 -16.00
C THR A 5 22.92 -0.93 -14.75
N TYR A 6 21.64 -1.23 -14.98
CA TYR A 6 20.67 -1.61 -13.95
C TYR A 6 21.12 -2.91 -13.28
N ASN A 7 21.28 -2.88 -11.95
CA ASN A 7 21.79 -4.02 -11.18
C ASN A 7 20.63 -4.90 -10.71
N SER A 8 20.22 -5.86 -11.55
CA SER A 8 19.13 -6.81 -11.26
C SER A 8 19.39 -7.67 -10.02
N GLY A 9 20.66 -7.83 -9.61
CA GLY A 9 21.05 -8.66 -8.46
C GLY A 9 20.52 -8.16 -7.11
N LEU A 10 20.17 -6.88 -6.99
CA LEU A 10 19.61 -6.32 -5.75
C LEU A 10 18.14 -6.74 -5.55
N ILE A 11 17.39 -6.89 -6.65
CA ILE A 11 16.01 -7.37 -6.65
C ILE A 11 15.98 -8.88 -6.37
N ASP A 12 16.88 -9.65 -6.98
CA ASP A 12 16.97 -11.10 -6.78
C ASP A 12 17.38 -11.44 -5.33
N SER A 13 18.31 -10.68 -4.75
CA SER A 13 18.74 -10.85 -3.35
C SER A 13 17.65 -10.48 -2.32
N LEU A 14 16.79 -9.50 -2.62
CA LEU A 14 15.65 -9.15 -1.78
C LEU A 14 14.52 -10.20 -1.87
N LEU A 15 14.30 -10.80 -3.05
CA LEU A 15 13.30 -11.86 -3.26
C LEU A 15 13.70 -13.19 -2.60
N GLU A 16 14.99 -13.52 -2.59
CA GLU A 16 15.52 -14.73 -1.95
C GLU A 16 15.33 -14.68 -0.42
N GLN A 17 15.47 -13.51 0.20
CA GLN A 17 15.23 -13.32 1.64
C GLN A 17 13.75 -13.44 2.03
N VAL A 18 12.80 -13.12 1.14
CA VAL A 18 11.36 -13.22 1.41
C VAL A 18 10.88 -14.67 1.35
N SER A 19 11.53 -15.51 0.54
CA SER A 19 11.20 -16.94 0.40
C SER A 19 11.43 -17.73 1.70
N TYR A 20 12.33 -17.27 2.57
CA TYR A 20 12.58 -17.88 3.88
C TYR A 20 11.49 -17.59 4.93
N LEU A 21 10.73 -16.50 4.79
CA LEU A 21 9.68 -16.11 5.73
C LEU A 21 8.38 -16.90 5.56
N GLY A 22 8.21 -17.60 4.43
CA GLY A 22 7.03 -18.44 4.14
C GLY A 22 7.07 -19.84 4.77
N SER A 23 8.16 -20.24 5.43
CA SER A 23 8.37 -21.63 5.87
C SER A 23 8.25 -21.86 7.38
N SER A 24 7.97 -20.84 8.19
CA SER A 24 7.87 -20.99 9.65
C SER A 24 6.43 -21.02 10.15
N THR A 25 5.71 -22.07 9.79
CA THR A 25 4.53 -22.53 10.54
C THR A 25 4.65 -24.03 10.77
N THR A 26 5.42 -24.43 11.77
CA THR A 26 5.20 -25.69 12.46
C THR A 26 4.23 -25.42 13.62
N LEU A 27 2.95 -25.55 13.31
CA LEU A 27 1.93 -26.00 14.27
C LEU A 27 2.29 -27.44 14.63
N ASP A 28 2.52 -27.76 15.92
CA ASP A 28 1.64 -28.69 16.67
C ASP A 28 2.14 -29.06 18.09
N HIS A 29 1.15 -29.42 18.94
CA HIS A 29 1.19 -30.11 20.26
C HIS A 29 1.47 -29.26 21.52
N ASP A 30 0.75 -29.36 22.63
CA ASP A 30 -0.51 -30.04 22.99
C ASP A 30 -0.94 -29.56 24.39
N GLU A 31 -2.22 -29.72 24.73
CA GLU A 31 -2.85 -29.40 26.03
C GLU A 31 -2.27 -30.20 27.24
N GLN A 32 -2.34 -29.62 28.46
CA GLN A 32 -2.97 -30.24 29.64
C GLN A 32 -2.93 -29.36 30.93
N LEU A 33 -4.11 -28.85 31.32
CA LEU A 33 -4.86 -29.10 32.58
C LEU A 33 -4.20 -28.99 34.00
N LEU A 34 -4.72 -28.07 34.85
CA LEU A 34 -5.46 -28.29 36.15
C LEU A 34 -5.20 -27.30 37.33
N HIS A 35 -6.32 -26.72 37.85
CA HIS A 35 -6.74 -26.33 39.23
C HIS A 35 -5.95 -25.32 40.11
N ALA A 36 -6.56 -24.18 40.51
CA ALA A 36 -7.35 -23.86 41.75
C ALA A 36 -6.44 -23.36 42.91
N ALA A 37 -6.74 -22.41 43.82
CA ALA A 37 -7.94 -21.72 44.29
C ALA A 37 -7.58 -20.39 45.05
N ASP A 38 -8.62 -19.67 45.48
CA ASP A 38 -8.78 -18.81 46.68
C ASP A 38 -8.54 -17.27 46.70
N SER A 39 -9.67 -16.54 46.82
CA SER A 39 -10.11 -15.61 47.90
C SER A 39 -9.13 -14.49 48.36
N THR A 40 -9.44 -13.18 48.49
CA THR A 40 -10.61 -12.42 49.05
C THR A 40 -10.38 -10.88 48.82
N PRO A 41 -11.16 -9.88 49.33
CA PRO A 41 -11.68 -8.76 48.51
C PRO A 41 -11.27 -7.32 48.92
N GLY A 42 -11.60 -6.37 48.03
CA GLY A 42 -11.95 -4.99 48.40
C GLY A 42 -10.89 -3.93 48.10
N VAL A 43 -11.21 -2.96 47.22
CA VAL A 43 -11.13 -1.51 47.46
C VAL A 43 -11.99 -0.80 46.41
N SER A 44 -12.69 0.23 46.89
CA SER A 44 -13.69 1.06 46.24
C SER A 44 -13.21 1.73 44.94
N GLU A 45 -14.05 1.63 43.92
CA GLU A 45 -13.92 2.31 42.64
C GLU A 45 -14.17 3.81 42.78
N SER A 46 -13.22 4.60 42.29
CA SER A 46 -13.41 5.97 41.84
C SER A 46 -12.89 6.01 40.41
N PHE A 47 -13.73 5.61 39.45
CA PHE A 47 -13.44 5.78 38.03
C PHE A 47 -13.53 7.26 37.68
N GLN A 48 -12.40 7.95 37.76
CA GLN A 48 -12.17 9.11 36.92
C GLN A 48 -12.23 8.61 35.48
N HIS A 49 -13.28 9.04 34.78
CA HIS A 49 -13.45 8.84 33.35
C HIS A 49 -12.29 9.58 32.65
N CYS A 50 -11.18 8.86 32.46
CA CYS A 50 -10.15 9.27 31.54
C CYS A 50 -10.76 9.06 30.16
N GLU A 51 -11.16 10.14 29.49
CA GLU A 51 -11.43 10.08 28.05
C GLU A 51 -10.11 9.68 27.39
N GLU A 52 -9.95 8.38 27.15
CA GLU A 52 -8.90 7.89 26.27
C GLU A 52 -9.09 8.56 24.91
N PRO A 53 -8.06 9.21 24.37
CA PRO A 53 -8.15 9.77 23.03
C PRO A 53 -8.37 8.61 22.07
N ARG A 54 -9.61 8.47 21.60
CA ARG A 54 -9.94 7.65 20.43
C ARG A 54 -9.18 8.25 19.27
N ILE A 55 -7.97 7.74 19.03
CA ILE A 55 -7.24 8.02 17.80
C ILE A 55 -8.10 7.42 16.70
N ASN A 56 -8.90 8.26 16.05
CA ASN A 56 -9.68 7.84 14.90
C ASN A 56 -8.70 7.27 13.86
N LEU A 57 -9.02 6.10 13.30
CA LEU A 57 -8.31 5.50 12.16
C LEU A 57 -8.03 6.52 11.03
N MET A 58 -8.83 7.58 10.92
CA MET A 58 -8.56 8.80 10.15
C MET A 58 -7.10 9.31 10.24
N SER A 59 -6.50 9.33 11.44
CA SER A 59 -5.12 9.80 11.61
C SER A 59 -4.06 8.75 11.24
N VAL A 60 -4.46 7.47 11.13
CA VAL A 60 -3.59 6.35 10.74
C VAL A 60 -3.40 6.34 9.23
N PHE A 61 -4.45 6.64 8.47
CA PHE A 61 -4.43 6.69 7.00
C PHE A 61 -3.91 8.02 6.42
N GLN A 62 -3.95 9.11 7.19
CA GLN A 62 -3.48 10.42 6.74
C GLN A 62 -2.16 10.78 7.41
N SER A 63 -1.04 10.64 6.69
CA SER A 63 0.19 11.34 7.07
C SER A 63 -0.05 12.85 7.03
N ASN A 64 0.50 13.60 7.99
CA ASN A 64 0.41 15.07 8.11
C ASN A 64 1.05 15.86 6.95
N LEU A 65 1.36 15.19 5.83
CA LEU A 65 2.01 15.77 4.67
C LEU A 65 0.96 16.32 3.69
N THR A 66 1.24 17.48 3.14
CA THR A 66 0.51 18.06 2.00
C THR A 66 0.61 17.14 0.78
N LEU A 67 -0.29 17.32 -0.20
CA LEU A 67 -0.25 16.57 -1.46
C LEU A 67 1.09 16.77 -2.18
N ALA A 68 1.56 18.02 -2.24
CA ALA A 68 2.82 18.38 -2.88
C ALA A 68 4.03 17.73 -2.19
N GLU A 69 4.07 17.69 -0.85
CA GLU A 69 5.15 17.03 -0.12
C GLU A 69 5.19 15.53 -0.38
N ARG A 70 4.03 14.85 -0.41
CA ARG A 70 3.95 13.43 -0.73
C ARG A 70 4.43 13.12 -2.14
N ILE A 71 3.98 13.91 -3.12
CA ILE A 71 4.44 13.78 -4.51
C ILE A 71 5.96 14.03 -4.58
N GLY A 72 6.47 15.04 -3.87
CA GLY A 72 7.91 15.31 -3.80
C GLY A 72 8.73 14.16 -3.21
N GLN A 73 8.24 13.53 -2.13
CA GLN A 73 8.90 12.37 -1.50
C GLN A 73 8.91 11.15 -2.41
N ASP A 74 7.75 10.79 -2.97
CA ASP A 74 7.62 9.64 -3.87
C ASP A 74 8.48 9.82 -5.12
N LEU A 75 8.49 11.02 -5.68
CA LEU A 75 9.34 11.35 -6.81
C LEU A 75 10.82 11.16 -6.48
N MET A 76 11.29 11.72 -5.37
CA MET A 76 12.68 11.58 -4.97
C MET A 76 13.03 10.12 -4.68
N ALA A 77 12.12 9.35 -4.09
CA ALA A 77 12.33 7.95 -3.77
C ALA A 77 12.37 7.04 -5.01
N ILE A 78 11.52 7.31 -6.01
CA ILE A 78 11.38 6.47 -7.20
C ILE A 78 12.38 6.90 -8.27
N PHE A 79 12.44 8.21 -8.58
CA PHE A 79 13.15 8.76 -9.74
C PHE A 79 14.39 9.59 -9.37
N GLY A 80 14.60 9.86 -8.08
CA GLY A 80 15.70 10.71 -7.62
C GLY A 80 15.57 12.13 -8.19
N THR A 81 16.64 12.62 -8.81
CA THR A 81 16.68 13.96 -9.42
C THR A 81 16.30 13.96 -10.91
N GLN A 82 15.90 12.81 -11.47
CA GLN A 82 15.56 12.70 -12.88
C GLN A 82 14.30 13.52 -13.22
N ARG A 83 14.39 14.30 -14.31
CA ARG A 83 13.28 15.11 -14.84
C ARG A 83 13.28 15.09 -16.37
N THR A 84 12.21 14.55 -16.95
CA THR A 84 11.96 14.53 -18.38
C THR A 84 10.82 15.50 -18.68
N PRO A 85 11.07 16.64 -19.36
CA PRO A 85 10.04 17.65 -19.60
C PRO A 85 8.85 17.13 -20.40
N LEU A 86 7.64 17.51 -19.99
CA LEU A 86 6.43 17.32 -20.79
C LEU A 86 6.34 18.39 -21.89
N LYS A 87 5.67 18.05 -22.99
CA LYS A 87 5.38 19.03 -24.06
C LYS A 87 4.42 20.13 -23.60
N GLU A 88 3.51 19.77 -22.71
CA GLU A 88 2.48 20.63 -22.14
C GLU A 88 2.35 20.30 -20.66
N GLU A 89 2.07 21.33 -19.85
CA GLU A 89 1.74 21.12 -18.44
C GLU A 89 0.41 20.37 -18.34
N ILE A 90 0.39 19.31 -17.55
CA ILE A 90 -0.81 18.50 -17.31
C ILE A 90 -1.24 18.72 -15.86
N ALA A 91 -2.50 19.10 -15.64
CA ALA A 91 -3.07 19.17 -14.30
C ALA A 91 -3.84 17.88 -14.00
N ILE A 92 -3.56 17.27 -12.84
CA ILE A 92 -4.33 16.15 -12.31
C ILE A 92 -5.11 16.62 -11.10
N GLU A 93 -6.44 16.46 -11.16
CA GLU A 93 -7.34 16.77 -10.07
C GLU A 93 -7.42 15.60 -9.07
N PHE A 94 -7.51 15.94 -7.79
CA PHE A 94 -7.74 15.02 -6.67
C PHE A 94 -9.14 15.28 -6.09
N PRO A 95 -10.18 14.57 -6.57
CA PRO A 95 -11.56 14.91 -6.27
C PRO A 95 -11.88 14.93 -4.77
N HIS A 96 -11.25 14.04 -4.01
CA HIS A 96 -11.48 13.90 -2.57
C HIS A 96 -10.75 14.93 -1.72
N ARG A 97 -9.79 15.65 -2.31
CA ARG A 97 -8.98 16.68 -1.64
C ARG A 97 -9.39 18.10 -2.04
N SER A 98 -10.22 18.24 -3.07
CA SER A 98 -10.52 19.54 -3.70
C SER A 98 -9.25 20.29 -4.09
N ASP A 99 -8.25 19.55 -4.57
CA ASP A 99 -6.91 20.03 -4.90
C ASP A 99 -6.48 19.51 -6.29
N ALA A 100 -5.50 20.15 -6.91
CA ALA A 100 -4.95 19.73 -8.19
C ALA A 100 -3.43 19.91 -8.22
N PHE A 101 -2.74 18.96 -8.82
CA PHE A 101 -1.29 19.01 -8.99
C PHE A 101 -0.93 19.24 -10.46
N LYS A 102 -0.03 20.19 -10.71
CA LYS A 102 0.47 20.55 -12.04
C LYS A 102 1.76 19.81 -12.31
N CYS A 103 1.77 18.99 -13.35
CA CYS A 103 2.91 18.20 -13.78
C CYS A 103 3.60 18.87 -14.96
N SER A 104 4.88 19.17 -14.79
CA SER A 104 5.78 19.71 -15.82
C SER A 104 6.76 18.67 -16.36
N SER A 105 6.92 17.54 -15.67
CA SER A 105 7.75 16.41 -16.09
C SER A 105 6.98 15.09 -16.13
N GLU A 106 7.47 14.14 -16.92
CA GLU A 106 6.86 12.82 -17.03
C GLU A 106 6.91 12.04 -15.69
N GLU A 107 7.97 12.21 -14.90
CA GLU A 107 8.11 11.64 -13.56
C GLU A 107 7.12 12.28 -12.58
N GLU A 108 6.85 13.59 -12.68
CA GLU A 108 5.78 14.23 -11.89
C GLU A 108 4.43 13.64 -12.22
N LEU A 109 4.15 13.46 -13.50
CA LEU A 109 2.91 12.87 -13.95
C LEU A 109 2.76 11.44 -13.40
N ALA A 110 3.82 10.63 -13.49
CA ALA A 110 3.82 9.27 -12.99
C ALA A 110 3.56 9.20 -11.48
N VAL A 111 4.27 10.02 -10.70
CA VAL A 111 4.11 10.04 -9.24
C VAL A 111 2.76 10.63 -8.83
N THR A 112 2.25 11.60 -9.56
CA THR A 112 0.93 12.19 -9.31
C THR A 112 -0.17 11.17 -9.60
N GLN A 113 -0.04 10.38 -10.68
CA GLN A 113 -0.92 9.25 -10.95
C GLN A 113 -0.84 8.20 -9.85
N LEU A 114 0.36 7.86 -9.37
CA LEU A 114 0.54 6.95 -8.23
C LEU A 114 -0.16 7.49 -6.98
N ALA A 115 0.05 8.77 -6.65
CA ALA A 115 -0.56 9.43 -5.50
C ALA A 115 -2.09 9.39 -5.57
N LEU A 116 -2.66 9.59 -6.76
CA LEU A 116 -4.10 9.52 -6.97
C LEU A 116 -4.63 8.07 -6.79
N ILE A 117 -3.91 7.03 -7.25
CA ILE A 117 -4.30 5.63 -6.97
C ILE A 117 -4.27 5.38 -5.47
N LYS A 118 -3.20 5.82 -4.80
CA LYS A 118 -3.05 5.66 -3.35
C LYS A 118 -4.19 6.32 -2.58
N ASP A 119 -4.60 7.52 -2.99
CA ASP A 119 -5.71 8.25 -2.38
C ASP A 119 -7.03 7.48 -2.49
N HIS A 120 -7.36 6.96 -3.68
CA HIS A 120 -8.55 6.15 -3.88
C HIS A 120 -8.52 4.83 -3.09
N VAL A 121 -7.36 4.16 -3.03
CA VAL A 121 -7.20 2.95 -2.22
C VAL A 121 -7.42 3.27 -0.74
N GLY A 122 -6.82 4.35 -0.23
CA GLY A 122 -6.97 4.76 1.16
C GLY A 122 -8.42 5.05 1.55
N ILE A 123 -9.12 5.84 0.75
CA ILE A 123 -10.53 6.21 1.00
C ILE A 123 -11.44 4.98 0.97
N ASN A 124 -11.30 4.14 -0.05
CA ASN A 124 -12.12 2.94 -0.16
C ASN A 124 -11.79 1.91 0.94
N ALA A 125 -10.52 1.80 1.33
CA ALA A 125 -10.11 0.94 2.43
C ALA A 125 -10.76 1.43 3.73
N GLU A 126 -10.72 2.72 4.03
CA GLU A 126 -11.35 3.32 5.20
C GLU A 126 -12.86 3.03 5.26
N GLU A 127 -13.57 3.18 4.14
CA GLU A 127 -14.99 2.85 4.07
C GLU A 127 -15.26 1.37 4.36
N VAL A 128 -14.47 0.48 3.75
CA VAL A 128 -14.59 -0.97 3.97
C VAL A 128 -14.26 -1.34 5.43
N PHE A 129 -13.24 -0.73 6.01
CA PHE A 129 -12.88 -0.90 7.43
C PHE A 129 -13.99 -0.44 8.35
N SER A 130 -14.54 0.74 8.11
CA SER A 130 -15.62 1.31 8.93
C SER A 130 -16.85 0.41 8.96
N ARG A 131 -17.21 -0.18 7.80
CA ARG A 131 -18.31 -1.15 7.70
C ARG A 131 -17.99 -2.47 8.41
N TRP A 132 -16.77 -2.98 8.26
CA TRP A 132 -16.37 -4.20 8.93
C TRP A 132 -16.44 -4.07 10.46
N ASN A 133 -15.99 -2.93 11.00
CA ASN A 133 -16.10 -2.64 12.43
C ASN A 133 -17.54 -2.53 12.93
N ALA A 134 -18.50 -2.24 12.05
CA ALA A 134 -19.91 -2.12 12.41
C ALA A 134 -20.69 -3.43 12.26
N ASP A 135 -20.40 -4.23 11.23
CA ASP A 135 -21.23 -5.36 10.81
C ASP A 135 -20.59 -6.75 11.04
N ASP A 136 -19.35 -6.83 11.54
CA ASP A 136 -18.55 -8.07 11.74
C ASP A 136 -18.38 -8.96 10.48
N ALA A 137 -18.87 -8.52 9.32
CA ALA A 137 -18.77 -9.25 8.06
C ALA A 137 -17.37 -9.13 7.45
N THR A 138 -16.81 -10.26 6.99
CA THR A 138 -15.47 -10.27 6.39
C THR A 138 -15.39 -9.32 5.17
N PRO A 139 -14.44 -8.38 5.15
CA PRO A 139 -14.33 -7.39 4.09
C PRO A 139 -13.92 -8.02 2.75
N ASN A 140 -14.64 -7.70 1.68
CA ASN A 140 -14.24 -8.03 0.32
C ASN A 140 -13.32 -6.94 -0.24
N TRP A 141 -12.04 -6.99 0.10
CA TRP A 141 -11.03 -6.02 -0.32
C TRP A 141 -10.96 -5.83 -1.85
N ASN A 142 -11.14 -6.91 -2.60
CA ASN A 142 -11.05 -6.84 -4.05
C ASN A 142 -12.21 -6.03 -4.65
N ALA A 143 -13.44 -6.31 -4.24
CA ALA A 143 -14.62 -5.61 -4.76
C ALA A 143 -14.78 -4.21 -4.16
N GLY A 144 -14.42 -4.03 -2.89
CA GLY A 144 -14.59 -2.78 -2.16
C GLY A 144 -13.49 -1.76 -2.39
N VAL A 145 -12.24 -2.19 -2.65
CA VAL A 145 -11.07 -1.30 -2.71
C VAL A 145 -10.38 -1.37 -4.07
N ILE A 146 -9.97 -2.57 -4.48
CA ILE A 146 -9.07 -2.75 -5.62
C ILE A 146 -9.77 -2.51 -6.95
N GLN A 147 -10.91 -3.16 -7.19
CA GLN A 147 -11.64 -3.00 -8.45
C GLN A 147 -12.09 -1.56 -8.71
N PRO A 148 -12.66 -0.82 -7.73
CA PRO A 148 -13.01 0.58 -7.92
C PRO A 148 -11.80 1.44 -8.29
N ALA A 149 -10.69 1.30 -7.56
CA ALA A 149 -9.45 2.05 -7.85
C ALA A 149 -8.93 1.76 -9.27
N VAL A 150 -8.81 0.48 -9.64
CA VAL A 150 -8.34 0.09 -10.98
C VAL A 150 -9.29 0.59 -12.08
N LYS A 151 -10.61 0.48 -11.88
CA LYS A 151 -11.61 0.89 -12.88
C LYS A 151 -11.59 2.39 -13.15
N ILE A 152 -11.44 3.21 -12.10
CA ILE A 152 -11.31 4.67 -12.24
C ILE A 152 -10.11 5.01 -13.13
N PHE A 153 -8.95 4.41 -12.85
CA PHE A 153 -7.73 4.66 -13.60
C PHE A 153 -7.77 4.16 -15.04
N MET A 154 -8.33 2.97 -15.28
CA MET A 154 -8.56 2.46 -16.63
C MET A 154 -9.51 3.35 -17.45
N GLY A 155 -10.43 4.06 -16.79
CA GLY A 155 -11.32 5.04 -17.41
C GLY A 155 -10.63 6.36 -17.75
N TRP A 156 -9.75 6.84 -16.87
CA TRP A 156 -9.01 8.10 -17.02
C TRP A 156 -7.84 8.02 -17.99
N ASN A 157 -7.14 6.88 -18.06
CA ASN A 157 -5.86 6.78 -18.76
C ASN A 157 -5.97 6.64 -20.30
N ARG A 158 -7.11 7.03 -20.89
CA ARG A 158 -7.30 7.00 -22.35
C ARG A 158 -6.58 8.15 -23.07
N SER A 159 -6.06 9.14 -22.35
CA SER A 159 -5.60 10.41 -22.94
C SER A 159 -4.08 10.68 -22.84
N PHE A 160 -3.32 9.92 -22.04
CA PHE A 160 -1.90 10.23 -21.79
C PHE A 160 -0.98 9.08 -22.22
N ARG A 161 -0.40 9.20 -23.43
CA ARG A 161 0.69 8.32 -23.89
C ARG A 161 2.02 8.87 -23.39
N THR A 162 2.38 8.57 -22.14
CA THR A 162 3.69 8.90 -21.57
C THR A 162 4.50 7.63 -21.31
N LEU A 163 5.81 7.77 -21.11
CA LEU A 163 6.72 6.67 -20.81
C LEU A 163 6.40 5.94 -19.50
N PHE A 164 5.54 6.52 -18.65
CA PHE A 164 5.12 5.96 -17.37
C PHE A 164 3.63 5.60 -17.34
N SER A 165 3.00 5.41 -18.51
CA SER A 165 1.55 5.20 -18.59
C SER A 165 1.09 4.00 -17.76
N MET A 166 0.31 4.29 -16.72
CA MET A 166 -0.32 3.29 -15.85
C MET A 166 -1.57 2.66 -16.48
N SER A 167 -1.52 2.27 -17.75
CA SER A 167 -2.73 1.85 -18.49
C SER A 167 -2.92 0.34 -18.50
N GLN A 168 -1.93 -0.41 -18.01
CA GLN A 168 -2.02 -1.86 -17.90
C GLN A 168 -2.73 -2.26 -16.62
N GLU A 169 -3.80 -3.06 -16.77
CA GLU A 169 -4.65 -3.45 -15.65
C GLU A 169 -3.87 -4.23 -14.57
N SER A 170 -2.99 -5.15 -14.98
CA SER A 170 -2.19 -5.93 -14.02
C SER A 170 -1.19 -5.07 -13.25
N PHE A 171 -0.60 -4.04 -13.89
CA PHE A 171 0.22 -3.05 -13.19
C PHE A 171 -0.62 -2.27 -12.17
N LEU A 172 -1.77 -1.73 -12.57
CA LEU A 172 -2.68 -1.01 -11.66
C LEU A 172 -3.12 -1.87 -10.48
N ARG A 173 -3.36 -3.17 -10.70
CA ARG A 173 -3.68 -4.12 -9.63
C ARG A 173 -2.51 -4.32 -8.67
N VAL A 174 -1.27 -4.43 -9.16
CA VAL A 174 -0.08 -4.48 -8.30
C VAL A 174 0.00 -3.21 -7.45
N VAL A 175 -0.21 -2.05 -8.06
CA VAL A 175 -0.17 -0.77 -7.35
C VAL A 175 -1.21 -0.71 -6.25
N ALA A 176 -2.47 -1.03 -6.57
CA ALA A 176 -3.57 -0.96 -5.62
C ALA A 176 -3.42 -1.97 -4.47
N TRP A 177 -3.02 -3.22 -4.77
CA TRP A 177 -2.78 -4.21 -3.72
C TRP A 177 -1.57 -3.85 -2.85
N GLY A 178 -0.48 -3.36 -3.45
CA GLY A 178 0.71 -2.96 -2.70
C GLY A 178 0.40 -1.83 -1.73
N GLU A 179 -0.35 -0.82 -2.17
CA GLU A 179 -0.80 0.25 -1.30
C GLU A 179 -1.70 -0.25 -0.17
N LEU A 180 -2.66 -1.14 -0.46
CA LEU A 180 -3.53 -1.69 0.58
C LEU A 180 -2.71 -2.44 1.65
N VAL A 181 -1.75 -3.27 1.25
CA VAL A 181 -0.86 -3.94 2.20
C VAL A 181 -0.06 -2.91 3.00
N ARG A 182 0.52 -1.89 2.35
CA ARG A 182 1.26 -0.81 3.01
C ARG A 182 0.42 -0.15 4.10
N LEU A 183 -0.83 0.19 3.79
CA LEU A 183 -1.77 0.81 4.72
C LEU A 183 -2.13 -0.10 5.90
N MET A 184 -2.37 -1.39 5.64
CA MET A 184 -2.68 -2.35 6.70
C MET A 184 -1.47 -2.59 7.62
N ASN A 185 -0.26 -2.67 7.05
CA ASN A 185 0.97 -2.77 7.82
C ASN A 185 1.22 -1.54 8.69
N GLN A 186 1.03 -0.33 8.13
CA GLN A 186 1.16 0.92 8.89
C GLN A 186 0.15 0.97 10.04
N SER A 187 -1.09 0.55 9.79
CA SER A 187 -2.14 0.48 10.81
C SER A 187 -1.79 -0.53 11.91
N TRP A 188 -1.24 -1.69 11.54
CA TRP A 188 -0.75 -2.69 12.48
C TRP A 188 0.34 -2.15 13.39
N THR A 189 1.38 -1.52 12.84
CA THR A 189 2.47 -0.91 13.61
C THR A 189 1.97 0.13 14.62
N MET A 190 0.96 0.93 14.24
CA MET A 190 0.35 1.90 15.16
C MET A 190 -0.48 1.21 16.25
N MET A 191 -1.27 0.19 15.90
CA MET A 191 -2.08 -0.56 16.87
C MET A 191 -1.25 -1.41 17.83
N GLN A 192 -0.11 -1.98 17.42
CA GLN A 192 0.76 -2.70 18.36
C GLN A 192 1.30 -1.83 19.50
N ARG A 193 1.29 -0.50 19.33
CA ARG A 193 1.62 0.46 20.39
C ARG A 193 0.46 0.66 21.39
N GLN A 194 -0.71 0.08 21.15
CA GLN A 194 -1.90 0.13 22.01
C GLN A 194 -2.40 -1.30 22.32
N PRO A 195 -2.32 -1.78 23.58
CA PRO A 195 -2.79 -3.12 23.93
C PRO A 195 -4.32 -3.19 23.83
N GLY A 196 -4.90 -4.02 22.95
CA GLY A 196 -6.32 -4.35 23.02
C GLY A 196 -7.00 -4.93 21.78
N GLU A 197 -6.65 -4.49 20.56
CA GLU A 197 -7.42 -4.86 19.36
C GLU A 197 -6.69 -5.89 18.49
N LYS A 198 -7.17 -7.14 18.53
CA LYS A 198 -6.62 -8.28 17.77
C LYS A 198 -7.31 -8.54 16.41
N VAL A 199 -8.36 -7.80 16.06
CA VAL A 199 -9.29 -8.19 14.98
C VAL A 199 -8.73 -7.96 13.58
N MET A 200 -7.95 -6.90 13.36
CA MET A 200 -7.46 -6.50 12.02
C MET A 200 -6.48 -7.49 11.34
N PHE A 201 -5.85 -8.39 12.10
CA PHE A 201 -4.63 -9.08 11.65
C PHE A 201 -4.88 -10.37 10.87
N SER A 202 -6.06 -10.98 11.00
CA SER A 202 -6.40 -12.20 10.25
C SER A 202 -6.44 -11.99 8.73
N GLN A 203 -6.77 -10.76 8.30
CA GLN A 203 -6.93 -10.40 6.90
C GLN A 203 -5.60 -10.03 6.23
N LEU A 204 -4.63 -9.53 6.99
CA LEU A 204 -3.36 -9.04 6.45
C LEU A 204 -2.62 -10.13 5.65
N GLY A 205 -2.57 -11.36 6.18
CA GLY A 205 -1.98 -12.50 5.46
C GLY A 205 -2.67 -12.78 4.12
N GLN A 206 -4.01 -12.67 4.07
CA GLN A 206 -4.76 -12.85 2.83
C GLN A 206 -4.46 -11.74 1.81
N VAL A 207 -4.36 -10.49 2.26
CA VAL A 207 -4.02 -9.34 1.40
C VAL A 207 -2.60 -9.47 0.85
N HIS A 208 -1.63 -9.92 1.66
CA HIS A 208 -0.28 -10.25 1.20
C HIS A 208 -0.29 -11.32 0.09
N CYS A 209 -1.00 -12.43 0.30
CA CYS A 209 -1.13 -13.46 -0.74
C CYS A 209 -1.72 -12.92 -2.05
N ARG A 210 -2.71 -12.02 -1.95
CA ARG A 210 -3.33 -11.38 -3.12
C ARG A 210 -2.36 -10.43 -3.83
N PHE A 211 -1.59 -9.65 -3.08
CA PHE A 211 -0.54 -8.79 -3.63
C PHE A 211 0.49 -9.60 -4.42
N PHE A 212 1.06 -10.67 -3.84
CA PHE A 212 2.04 -11.49 -4.55
C PHE A 212 1.46 -12.19 -5.77
N LYS A 213 0.19 -12.60 -5.72
CA LYS A 213 -0.51 -13.13 -6.90
C LYS A 213 -0.64 -12.07 -8.00
N ALA A 214 -1.02 -10.84 -7.65
CA ALA A 214 -1.09 -9.73 -8.62
C ALA A 214 0.30 -9.42 -9.21
N LYS A 215 1.34 -9.43 -8.38
CA LYS A 215 2.74 -9.23 -8.81
C LYS A 215 3.18 -10.31 -9.79
N ALA A 216 2.91 -11.58 -9.50
CA ALA A 216 3.25 -12.67 -10.41
C ALA A 216 2.53 -12.56 -11.77
N ILE A 217 1.28 -12.11 -11.78
CA ILE A 217 0.53 -11.85 -13.02
C ILE A 217 1.18 -10.68 -13.79
N TYR A 218 1.48 -9.57 -13.12
CA TYR A 218 2.21 -8.45 -13.71
C TYR A 218 3.55 -8.88 -14.30
N ASP A 219 4.38 -9.61 -13.55
CA ASP A 219 5.70 -10.07 -14.00
C ASP A 219 5.60 -11.01 -15.21
N LYS A 220 4.52 -11.78 -15.32
CA LYS A 220 4.24 -12.62 -16.48
C LYS A 220 3.76 -11.80 -17.68
N GLU A 221 2.82 -10.88 -17.49
CA GLU A 221 2.25 -10.10 -18.60
C GLU A 221 3.25 -9.09 -19.16
N LYS A 222 4.10 -8.51 -18.30
CA LYS A 222 5.06 -7.48 -18.71
C LYS A 222 6.11 -7.97 -19.70
N THR A 223 6.39 -9.28 -19.76
CA THR A 223 7.30 -9.84 -20.77
C THR A 223 6.75 -9.70 -22.18
N ASP A 224 5.43 -9.69 -22.32
CA ASP A 224 4.71 -9.62 -23.59
C ASP A 224 4.37 -8.19 -24.00
N TRP A 225 4.49 -7.23 -23.07
CA TRP A 225 4.39 -5.80 -23.33
C TRP A 225 5.63 -5.36 -24.09
N LYS A 226 5.60 -5.58 -25.40
CA LYS A 226 6.67 -5.25 -26.35
C LYS A 226 7.40 -3.98 -25.92
N ILE A 227 8.72 -4.09 -25.85
CA ILE A 227 9.72 -3.04 -25.59
C ILE A 227 9.51 -1.86 -26.56
N SER A 228 8.49 -1.04 -26.34
CA SER A 228 8.64 0.40 -26.44
C SER A 228 9.75 0.68 -25.45
N ARG A 229 10.93 1.12 -25.93
CA ARG A 229 12.20 1.26 -25.17
C ARG A 229 12.08 2.03 -23.84
N PHE A 230 10.91 2.55 -23.53
CA PHE A 230 10.67 3.53 -22.50
C PHE A 230 9.50 3.19 -21.57
N GLU A 231 8.48 2.41 -21.99
CA GLU A 231 7.27 2.16 -21.17
C GLU A 231 7.50 1.15 -20.03
N ALA A 232 8.29 0.10 -20.26
CA ALA A 232 8.49 -0.97 -19.27
C ALA A 232 9.32 -0.51 -18.06
N LEU A 233 10.37 0.31 -18.31
CA LEU A 233 11.29 0.75 -17.25
C LEU A 233 10.61 1.62 -16.19
N GLY A 234 9.70 2.49 -16.62
CA GLY A 234 8.96 3.36 -15.71
C GLY A 234 8.03 2.62 -14.75
N CYS A 235 7.26 1.67 -15.29
CA CYS A 235 6.37 0.83 -14.48
C CYS A 235 7.16 -0.05 -13.51
N ASP A 236 8.30 -0.60 -13.94
CA ASP A 236 9.15 -1.41 -13.08
C ASP A 236 9.73 -0.61 -11.91
N MET A 237 10.11 0.66 -12.11
CA MET A 237 10.56 1.52 -11.00
C MET A 237 9.47 1.74 -9.95
N ILE A 238 8.23 2.01 -10.39
CA ILE A 238 7.09 2.21 -9.48
C ILE A 238 6.72 0.90 -8.77
N ALA A 239 6.67 -0.20 -9.50
CA ALA A 239 6.37 -1.52 -8.94
C ALA A 239 7.43 -1.94 -7.92
N ALA A 240 8.72 -1.73 -8.22
CA ALA A 240 9.82 -2.00 -7.29
C ALA A 240 9.69 -1.17 -6.02
N TYR A 241 9.45 0.14 -6.14
CA TYR A 241 9.22 1.02 -4.99
C TYR A 241 8.05 0.55 -4.13
N LEU A 242 6.93 0.14 -4.73
CA LEU A 242 5.79 -0.38 -3.97
C LEU A 242 6.10 -1.70 -3.27
N VAL A 243 6.79 -2.63 -3.92
CA VAL A 243 7.25 -3.87 -3.29
C VAL A 243 8.13 -3.55 -2.08
N THR A 244 9.11 -2.65 -2.25
CA THR A 244 10.00 -2.21 -1.17
C THR A 244 9.21 -1.63 -0.01
N MET A 245 8.35 -0.64 -0.24
CA MET A 245 7.53 -0.05 0.83
C MET A 245 6.62 -1.07 1.52
N THR A 246 6.07 -2.01 0.76
CA THR A 246 5.17 -3.04 1.30
C THR A 246 5.91 -4.00 2.23
N ILE A 247 7.19 -4.26 1.95
CA ILE A 247 8.05 -5.17 2.72
C ILE A 247 8.76 -4.47 3.88
N GLU A 248 9.31 -3.27 3.66
CA GLU A 248 10.18 -2.57 4.62
C GLU A 248 9.43 -2.05 5.85
N ILE A 249 8.12 -1.79 5.74
CA ILE A 249 7.30 -1.45 6.91
C ILE A 249 7.18 -2.65 7.87
N GLY A 250 7.45 -3.88 7.42
CA GLY A 250 7.55 -5.06 8.28
C GLY A 250 8.92 -5.31 8.92
N ARG A 251 9.96 -4.52 8.58
CA ARG A 251 11.36 -4.74 9.04
C ARG A 251 11.94 -3.62 9.90
N ASN A 252 11.39 -2.41 9.86
CA ASN A 252 11.92 -1.24 10.60
C ASN A 252 11.16 -0.89 11.88
N THR A 253 10.37 -1.82 12.42
CA THR A 253 9.71 -1.71 13.74
C THR A 253 9.75 -3.04 14.46
#